data_AF-A0A151JB41-F1
#
_entry.id   AF-A0A151JB41-F1
#
_cell.length_a   1.000
_cell.length_b   1.000
_cell.length_c   1.000
_cell.angle_alpha   90.00
_cell.angle_beta   90.00
_cell.angle_gamma   90.00
#
_symmetry.space_group_name_H-M   'P 1'
#
loop_
_entity.id
_entity.type
_entity.pdbx_description
1 polymer ?
#
loop_
_entity_poly.entity_id
_entity_poly.type
_entity_poly.pdbx_seq_one_letter_code
_entity_poly.pdbx_strand_id
1 'polypeptide(L)'
;MLVAPKSLLVLVVYVTISDAEITEVDDESCETLQSEIRITKDEYDELARLRRTCSGDVSVTKCEGFCNSQECYCCRESYLKERFVILNHCYDADGIKLIGTDDEAMEIKIREPAECKCIKCGDFAR
;
A
#
# COMPACT_ATOMS: atom_id res chain seq x y z
N MET A 1 54.90 -21.35 65.42
CA MET A 1 55.55 -21.43 64.09
C MET A 1 54.51 -21.89 63.08
N LEU A 2 54.45 -21.20 61.94
CA LEU A 2 53.50 -21.37 60.84
C LEU A 2 53.65 -22.74 60.16
N VAL A 3 52.53 -23.34 59.72
CA VAL A 3 52.36 -23.79 58.32
C VAL A 3 50.87 -23.64 57.96
N ALA A 4 50.55 -22.70 57.06
CA ALA A 4 49.22 -22.55 56.47
C ALA A 4 49.05 -23.54 55.31
N PRO A 5 47.89 -24.19 55.13
CA PRO A 5 47.61 -24.92 53.92
C PRO A 5 47.27 -23.91 52.81
N LYS A 6 47.97 -24.01 51.68
CA LYS A 6 47.73 -23.24 50.46
C LYS A 6 46.35 -23.64 49.90
N SER A 7 45.31 -22.95 50.36
CA SER A 7 43.97 -23.07 49.80
C SER A 7 43.95 -22.35 48.46
N LEU A 8 44.00 -23.13 47.39
CA LEU A 8 43.93 -22.71 46.00
C LEU A 8 42.52 -22.14 45.74
N LEU A 9 42.37 -20.82 45.82
CA LEU A 9 41.13 -20.12 45.47
C LEU A 9 41.06 -20.01 43.94
N VAL A 10 40.46 -21.01 43.30
CA VAL A 10 40.05 -20.92 41.89
C VAL A 10 38.76 -20.12 41.86
N LEU A 11 38.86 -18.83 41.53
CA LEU A 11 37.72 -17.99 41.19
C LEU A 11 37.19 -18.44 39.83
N VAL A 12 36.20 -19.34 39.84
CA VAL A 12 35.45 -19.68 38.63
C VAL A 12 34.55 -18.49 38.31
N VAL A 13 35.00 -17.66 37.36
CA VAL A 13 34.17 -16.61 36.76
C VAL A 13 33.20 -17.31 35.81
N TYR A 14 31.97 -17.53 36.26
CA TYR A 14 30.89 -17.97 35.39
C TYR A 14 30.51 -16.80 34.48
N VAL A 15 30.97 -16.83 33.24
CA VAL A 15 30.43 -15.95 32.18
C VAL A 15 29.05 -16.51 31.84
N THR A 16 28.00 -15.88 32.37
CA THR A 16 26.64 -16.13 31.92
C THR A 16 26.50 -15.50 30.53
N ILE A 17 26.53 -16.33 29.49
CA ILE A 17 26.08 -15.93 28.16
C ILE A 17 24.58 -15.73 28.30
N SER A 18 24.15 -14.47 28.41
CA SER A 18 22.74 -14.15 28.21
C SER A 18 22.46 -14.41 26.74
N ASP A 19 21.84 -15.54 26.42
CA ASP A 19 21.16 -15.69 25.12
C ASP A 19 20.06 -14.62 25.11
N ALA A 20 20.39 -13.46 24.56
CA ALA A 20 19.39 -12.53 24.11
C ALA A 20 18.70 -13.23 22.94
N GLU A 21 17.58 -13.89 23.20
CA GLU A 21 16.64 -14.22 22.13
C GLU A 21 16.26 -12.89 21.48
N ILE A 22 16.88 -12.61 20.34
CA ILE A 22 16.37 -11.64 19.38
C ILE A 22 15.06 -12.27 18.92
N THR A 23 13.99 -11.97 19.64
CA THR A 23 12.65 -12.10 19.09
C THR A 23 12.66 -11.15 17.91
N GLU A 24 12.77 -11.71 16.69
CA GLU A 24 12.43 -10.97 15.50
C GLU A 24 10.97 -10.56 15.69
N VAL A 25 10.77 -9.32 16.15
CA VAL A 25 9.46 -8.70 16.13
C VAL A 25 9.14 -8.63 14.66
N ASP A 26 8.28 -9.54 14.22
CA ASP A 26 7.67 -9.57 12.91
C ASP A 26 6.83 -8.28 12.80
N ASP A 27 7.50 -7.18 12.49
CA ASP A 27 6.89 -5.86 12.26
C ASP A 27 6.25 -5.83 10.85
N GLU A 28 5.66 -6.96 10.45
CA GLU A 28 4.84 -7.07 9.27
C GLU A 28 3.55 -6.30 9.50
N SER A 29 3.50 -5.10 8.92
CA SER A 29 2.32 -4.27 8.89
C SER A 29 2.01 -3.98 7.42
N CYS A 30 0.96 -4.58 6.88
CA CYS A 30 0.44 -4.30 5.55
C CYS A 30 -1.03 -3.87 5.66
N GLU A 31 -1.29 -2.61 5.34
CA GLU A 31 -2.55 -1.95 5.61
C GLU A 31 -3.26 -1.49 4.34
N THR A 32 -4.59 -1.45 4.41
CA THR A 32 -5.43 -0.80 3.39
C THR A 32 -5.74 0.62 3.85
N LEU A 33 -5.08 1.60 3.24
CA LEU A 33 -5.19 3.00 3.63
C LEU A 33 -6.02 3.80 2.64
N GLN A 34 -6.68 4.85 3.13
CA GLN A 34 -7.37 5.81 2.28
C GLN A 34 -6.39 6.85 1.73
N SER A 35 -6.57 7.24 0.48
CA SER A 35 -5.81 8.28 -0.21
C SER A 35 -6.74 9.09 -1.12
N GLU A 36 -6.28 10.23 -1.61
CA GLU A 36 -7.02 11.05 -2.57
C GLU A 36 -6.18 11.18 -3.84
N ILE A 37 -6.80 10.93 -4.98
CA ILE A 37 -6.17 11.06 -6.29
C ILE A 37 -7.02 11.92 -7.20
N ARG A 38 -6.36 12.61 -8.13
CA ARG A 38 -7.04 13.32 -9.21
C ARG A 38 -7.16 12.41 -10.42
N ILE A 39 -8.39 12.16 -10.87
CA ILE A 39 -8.68 11.39 -12.08
C ILE A 39 -9.08 12.35 -13.20
N THR A 40 -8.54 12.12 -14.39
CA THR A 40 -8.93 12.79 -15.63
C THR A 40 -9.29 11.72 -16.67
N LYS A 41 -10.43 11.86 -17.33
CA LYS A 41 -10.93 10.91 -18.32
C LYS A 41 -11.45 11.65 -19.55
N ASP A 42 -10.98 11.22 -20.71
CA ASP A 42 -11.47 11.67 -22.00
C ASP A 42 -12.57 10.75 -22.52
N GLU A 43 -13.55 11.35 -23.17
CA GLU A 43 -14.58 10.69 -23.95
C GLU A 43 -14.45 11.10 -25.42
N TYR A 44 -14.43 10.11 -26.30
CA TYR A 44 -14.29 10.30 -27.74
C TYR A 44 -15.61 9.92 -28.42
N ASP A 45 -15.95 10.61 -29.50
CA ASP A 45 -17.09 10.25 -30.35
C ASP A 45 -16.77 9.05 -31.26
N GLU A 46 -17.75 8.61 -32.05
CA GLU A 46 -17.61 7.47 -32.99
C GLU A 46 -16.54 7.69 -34.07
N LEU A 47 -16.15 8.95 -34.32
CA LEU A 47 -15.12 9.35 -35.26
C LEU A 47 -13.76 9.56 -34.57
N ALA A 48 -13.61 9.11 -33.31
CA ALA A 48 -12.44 9.25 -32.46
C ALA A 48 -12.01 10.72 -32.22
N ARG A 49 -12.94 11.66 -32.30
CA ARG A 49 -12.70 13.06 -31.93
C ARG A 49 -13.01 13.24 -30.45
N LEU A 50 -12.22 14.10 -29.79
CA LEU A 50 -12.46 14.43 -28.38
C LEU A 50 -13.84 15.09 -28.25
N ARG A 51 -14.72 14.46 -27.47
CA ARG A 51 -16.06 14.98 -27.17
C ARG A 51 -16.02 15.85 -25.93
N ARG A 52 -15.42 15.33 -24.86
CA ARG A 52 -15.20 16.04 -23.59
C ARG A 52 -14.09 15.40 -22.77
N THR A 53 -13.50 16.19 -21.87
CA THR A 53 -12.58 15.74 -20.83
C THR A 53 -13.19 16.06 -19.47
N CYS A 54 -13.38 15.04 -18.64
CA CYS A 54 -13.90 15.18 -17.28
C CYS A 54 -12.82 14.86 -16.25
N SER A 55 -12.86 15.57 -15.13
CA SER A 55 -11.93 15.35 -14.01
C SER A 55 -12.59 15.49 -12.66
N GLY A 56 -11.95 14.93 -11.64
CA GLY A 56 -12.43 14.97 -10.27
C GLY A 56 -11.41 14.40 -9.30
N ASP A 57 -11.44 14.91 -8.08
CA ASP A 57 -10.66 14.36 -6.99
C ASP A 57 -11.50 13.25 -6.33
N VAL A 58 -10.90 12.07 -6.23
CA VAL A 58 -11.57 10.84 -5.83
C VAL A 58 -10.77 10.21 -4.71
N SER A 59 -11.42 10.00 -3.57
CA SER A 59 -10.82 9.18 -2.52
C SER A 59 -10.75 7.74 -2.97
N VAL A 60 -9.58 7.11 -2.89
CA VAL A 60 -9.32 5.71 -3.24
C VAL A 60 -8.53 5.00 -2.16
N THR A 61 -8.63 3.68 -2.09
CA THR A 61 -7.79 2.88 -1.20
C THR A 61 -6.45 2.51 -1.86
N LYS A 62 -5.42 2.32 -1.04
CA LYS A 62 -4.08 1.85 -1.44
C LYS A 62 -3.52 0.85 -0.42
N CYS A 63 -2.56 0.05 -0.85
CA CYS A 63 -1.80 -0.84 0.03
C CYS A 63 -0.50 -0.16 0.44
N GLU A 64 -0.20 -0.13 1.73
CA GLU A 64 1.04 0.41 2.27
C GLU A 64 1.50 -0.42 3.47
N GLY A 65 2.81 -0.66 3.56
CA GLY A 65 3.32 -1.53 4.61
C GLY A 65 4.70 -2.10 4.39
N PHE A 66 5.17 -2.83 5.41
CA PHE A 66 6.41 -3.59 5.43
C PHE A 66 6.09 -5.09 5.49
N CYS A 67 6.80 -5.88 4.70
CA CYS A 67 6.66 -7.34 4.65
C CYS A 67 8.06 -7.99 4.72
N ASN A 68 8.12 -9.26 5.11
CA ASN A 68 9.39 -9.98 5.21
C ASN A 68 10.15 -10.02 3.87
N SER A 69 11.32 -9.41 3.87
CA SER A 69 12.19 -9.30 2.70
C SER A 69 13.09 -10.53 2.48
N GLN A 70 13.33 -11.36 3.51
CA GLN A 70 14.16 -12.56 3.40
C GLN A 70 13.53 -13.59 2.44
N GLU A 71 12.19 -13.72 2.49
CA GLU A 71 11.42 -14.57 1.58
C GLU A 71 10.77 -13.80 0.41
N CYS A 72 11.03 -12.50 0.32
CA CYS A 72 10.54 -11.60 -0.73
C CYS A 72 9.00 -11.53 -0.78
N TYR A 73 8.38 -11.07 0.32
CA TYR A 73 6.96 -10.70 0.36
C TYR A 73 6.78 -9.19 0.12
N CYS A 74 5.67 -8.85 -0.54
CA CYS A 74 5.29 -7.50 -0.91
C CYS A 74 3.89 -7.19 -0.37
N CYS A 75 3.68 -6.00 0.19
CA CYS A 75 2.36 -5.53 0.58
C CYS A 75 1.56 -5.17 -0.68
N ARG A 76 0.57 -6.00 -1.02
CA ARG A 76 -0.21 -5.87 -2.26
C ARG A 76 -1.68 -6.17 -2.05
N GLU A 77 -2.47 -5.79 -3.05
CA GLU A 77 -3.89 -6.06 -3.14
C GLU A 77 -4.17 -7.57 -3.14
N SER A 78 -4.81 -8.03 -2.07
CA SER A 78 -5.31 -9.40 -1.96
C SER A 78 -6.78 -9.50 -2.39
N TYR A 79 -7.48 -8.39 -2.60
CA TYR A 79 -8.77 -8.32 -3.29
C TYR A 79 -8.99 -6.92 -3.86
N LEU A 80 -9.62 -6.83 -5.04
CA LEU A 80 -10.01 -5.57 -5.67
C LEU A 80 -11.54 -5.48 -5.67
N LYS A 81 -12.08 -4.33 -5.26
CA LYS A 81 -13.51 -4.03 -5.42
C LYS A 81 -13.70 -3.02 -6.54
N GLU A 82 -14.81 -3.15 -7.24
CA GLU A 82 -15.21 -2.21 -8.28
C GLU A 82 -16.28 -1.26 -7.72
N ARG A 83 -16.23 0.02 -8.11
CA ARG A 83 -17.30 0.98 -7.83
C ARG A 83 -17.34 2.08 -8.87
N PHE A 84 -18.49 2.73 -8.95
CA PHE A 84 -18.69 3.91 -9.78
C PHE A 84 -18.29 5.18 -9.02
N VAL A 85 -17.71 6.14 -9.75
CA VAL A 85 -17.40 7.49 -9.27
C VAL A 85 -17.80 8.51 -10.31
N ILE A 86 -18.18 9.70 -9.86
CA ILE A 86 -18.65 10.78 -10.71
C ILE A 86 -17.56 11.85 -10.80
N LEU A 87 -17.16 12.19 -12.02
CA LEU A 87 -16.27 13.30 -12.33
C LEU A 87 -17.12 14.51 -12.73
N ASN A 88 -16.99 15.62 -12.00
CA ASN A 88 -17.88 16.78 -12.13
C ASN A 88 -17.23 17.99 -12.83
N HIS A 89 -15.94 17.91 -13.18
CA HIS A 89 -15.24 18.98 -13.89
C HIS A 89 -15.06 18.58 -15.35
N CYS A 90 -16.12 18.75 -16.13
CA CYS A 90 -16.20 18.41 -17.55
C CYS A 90 -16.04 19.64 -18.45
N TYR A 91 -15.23 19.49 -19.49
CA TYR A 91 -14.94 20.52 -20.49
C TYR A 91 -15.05 19.92 -21.90
N ASP A 92 -15.53 20.71 -22.87
CA ASP A 92 -15.53 20.31 -24.27
C ASP A 92 -14.13 20.41 -24.91
N ALA A 93 -14.05 20.12 -26.21
CA ALA A 93 -12.81 20.18 -26.98
C ALA A 93 -12.17 21.58 -27.07
N ASP A 94 -12.97 22.63 -26.86
CA ASP A 94 -12.51 24.03 -26.85
C ASP A 94 -12.12 24.49 -25.43
N GLY A 95 -12.25 23.61 -24.42
CA GLY A 95 -11.95 23.90 -23.02
C GLY A 95 -13.04 24.67 -22.29
N ILE A 96 -14.25 24.73 -22.84
CA ILE A 96 -15.40 25.39 -22.20
C ILE A 96 -16.07 24.40 -21.24
N LYS A 97 -16.36 24.87 -20.02
CA LYS A 97 -16.98 24.04 -18.98
C LYS A 97 -18.42 23.70 -19.37
N LEU A 98 -18.76 22.42 -19.30
CA LEU A 98 -20.11 21.90 -19.55
C LEU A 98 -20.94 22.06 -18.27
N ILE A 99 -21.91 22.98 -18.26
CA ILE A 99 -22.76 23.26 -17.10
C ILE A 99 -24.22 23.25 -17.55
N GLY A 100 -25.08 22.54 -16.82
CA GLY A 100 -26.52 22.47 -17.11
C GLY A 100 -26.86 21.66 -18.36
N THR A 101 -25.93 20.83 -18.82
CA THR A 101 -26.12 19.89 -19.93
C THR A 101 -26.07 18.47 -19.38
N ASP A 102 -26.56 17.49 -20.14
CA ASP A 102 -26.42 16.06 -19.82
C ASP A 102 -24.93 15.63 -19.72
N ASP A 103 -24.02 16.48 -20.18
CA ASP A 103 -22.59 16.24 -20.21
C ASP A 103 -21.80 16.91 -19.07
N GLU A 104 -22.48 17.53 -18.09
CA GLU A 104 -21.83 18.23 -16.97
C GLU A 104 -21.06 17.30 -16.01
N ALA A 105 -21.41 16.00 -16.01
CA ALA A 105 -20.78 14.98 -15.20
C ALA A 105 -20.51 13.69 -15.99
N MET A 106 -19.53 12.92 -15.54
CA MET A 106 -19.18 11.63 -16.12
C MET A 106 -19.07 10.57 -15.03
N GLU A 107 -19.88 9.52 -15.13
CA GLU A 107 -19.74 8.33 -14.30
C GLU A 107 -18.68 7.40 -14.91
N ILE A 108 -17.69 7.02 -14.10
CA ILE A 108 -16.66 6.05 -14.48
C ILE A 108 -16.61 4.91 -13.46
N LYS A 109 -16.19 3.74 -13.93
CA LYS A 109 -15.94 2.58 -13.08
C LYS A 109 -14.46 2.51 -12.72
N ILE A 110 -14.15 2.44 -11.43
CA ILE A 110 -12.79 2.26 -10.92
C ILE A 110 -12.67 0.94 -10.15
N ARG A 111 -11.44 0.44 -10.07
CA ARG A 111 -11.06 -0.73 -9.27
C ARG A 111 -10.04 -0.28 -8.24
N GLU A 112 -10.29 -0.59 -6.97
CA GLU A 112 -9.39 -0.22 -5.87
C GLU A 112 -9.21 -1.40 -4.89
N PRO A 113 -8.10 -1.45 -4.13
CA PRO A 113 -7.87 -2.47 -3.11
C PRO A 113 -8.98 -2.50 -2.06
N ALA A 114 -9.63 -3.64 -1.90
CA ALA A 114 -10.54 -3.88 -0.79
C ALA A 114 -9.83 -4.51 0.42
N GLU A 115 -8.72 -5.19 0.16
CA GLU A 115 -7.90 -5.85 1.17
C GLU A 115 -6.45 -5.91 0.69
N CYS A 116 -5.50 -5.69 1.60
CA CYS A 116 -4.06 -5.75 1.35
C CYS A 116 -3.41 -6.81 2.27
N LYS A 117 -2.45 -7.58 1.74
CA LYS A 117 -1.71 -8.60 2.47
C LYS A 117 -0.25 -8.66 2.01
N CYS A 118 0.62 -9.17 2.86
CA CYS A 118 1.95 -9.61 2.44
C CYS A 118 1.79 -10.87 1.59
N ILE A 119 2.15 -10.78 0.31
CA ILE A 119 2.12 -11.89 -0.65
C ILE A 119 3.46 -12.00 -1.35
N LYS A 120 3.84 -13.20 -1.80
CA LYS A 120 5.11 -13.43 -2.48
C LYS A 120 5.24 -12.51 -3.70
N CYS A 121 6.32 -11.74 -3.76
CA CYS A 121 6.56 -10.82 -4.87
C CYS A 121 6.74 -11.62 -6.18
N GLY A 122 6.30 -11.04 -7.30
CA GLY A 122 6.41 -11.67 -8.62
C GLY A 122 5.38 -12.78 -8.90
N ASP A 123 4.53 -13.11 -7.94
CA ASP A 123 3.33 -13.89 -8.22
C ASP A 123 2.28 -12.97 -8.89
N PHE A 124 2.10 -13.18 -10.19
CA PHE A 124 1.13 -12.47 -11.01
C PHE A 124 -0.13 -13.30 -11.25
N ALA A 125 -0.30 -14.44 -10.55
CA ALA A 125 -1.48 -15.28 -10.71
C ALA A 125 -2.75 -14.52 -10.26
N ARG A 126 -3.34 -13.79 -11.20
CA ARG A 126 -4.65 -13.16 -11.10
C ARG A 126 -5.22 -12.79 -12.46
#